data_AF-U4UBG8-F1
#
_entry.id   AF-U4UBG8-F1
#
_cell.length_a   1.000
_cell.length_b   1.000
_cell.length_c   1.000
_cell.angle_alpha   90.00
_cell.angle_beta   90.00
_cell.angle_gamma   90.00
#
_symmetry.space_group_name_H-M   'P 1'
#
loop_
_entity.id
_entity.type
_entity.pdbx_description
1 polymer ?
#
loop_
_entity_poly.entity_id
_entity_poly.type
_entity_poly.pdbx_seq_one_letter_code
_entity_poly.pdbx_strand_id
1 'polypeptide(L)' 'MSSLCSGEENAGMRYLHSTPIRVHGFLTSRNCVIDARWVLKVTDYGLSEFFEAQGVPQPVKSARGQ' A
#
# COMPACT_ATOMS: atom_id res chain seq x y z
N MET A 1 -14.80 -14.03 -2.28
CA MET A 1 -13.33 -13.99 -2.12
C MET A 1 -13.02 -13.05 -0.96
N SER A 2 -13.22 -13.54 0.25
CA SER A 2 -12.95 -12.82 1.49
C SER A 2 -12.03 -13.72 2.31
N SER A 3 -11.02 -13.13 2.94
CA SER A 3 -10.03 -13.78 3.79
C SER A 3 -8.88 -14.50 3.08
N LEU A 4 -7.88 -13.72 2.67
CA LEU A 4 -6.48 -14.11 2.76
C LEU A 4 -5.80 -13.15 3.75
N CYS A 5 -6.28 -13.17 4.99
CA CYS A 5 -5.54 -12.67 6.15
C CYS A 5 -5.12 -13.89 7.00
N SER A 6 -4.09 -14.61 6.57
CA SER A 6 -3.33 -15.51 7.45
C SER A 6 -2.12 -16.11 6.73
N GLY A 7 -0.91 -15.75 7.14
CA GLY A 7 0.25 -16.64 7.00
C GLY A 7 1.59 -15.96 6.77
N GLU A 8 1.72 -15.04 5.81
CA GLU A 8 3.00 -14.41 5.46
C GLU A 8 2.80 -12.91 5.24
N GLU A 9 2.58 -12.21 6.33
CA GLU A 9 2.59 -10.75 6.33
C GLU A 9 4.03 -10.28 6.01
N ASN A 10 4.20 -9.75 4.79
CA ASN A 10 5.42 -9.12 4.31
C ASN A 10 5.95 -8.16 5.39
N ALA A 11 7.24 -8.25 5.74
CA ALA A 11 7.87 -7.40 6.77
C ALA A 11 7.61 -5.91 6.53
N GLY A 12 7.54 -5.48 5.26
CA GLY A 12 7.15 -4.11 4.90
C GLY A 12 5.71 -3.74 5.29
N MET A 13 4.76 -4.66 5.15
CA MET A 13 3.36 -4.44 5.55
C MET A 13 3.19 -4.43 7.07
N ARG A 14 3.90 -5.31 7.80
CA ARG A 14 3.96 -5.25 9.28
C ARG A 14 4.48 -3.89 9.75
N TYR A 15 5.56 -3.41 9.12
CA TYR A 15 6.14 -2.11 9.44
C TYR A 15 5.17 -0.97 9.15
N LEU A 16 4.56 -0.93 7.96
CA LEU A 16 3.59 0.12 7.64
C LEU A 16 2.41 0.14 8.63
N HIS A 17 1.92 -1.03 9.02
CA HIS A 17 0.82 -1.14 9.98
C HIS A 17 1.20 -0.71 11.41
N SER A 18 2.48 -0.74 11.78
CA SER A 18 2.95 -0.23 13.07
C SER A 18 3.19 1.29 13.09
N THR A 19 3.30 1.91 11.91
CA THR A 19 3.47 3.38 11.78
C THR A 19 2.13 4.13 11.83
N PRO A 20 2.12 5.47 11.99
CA PRO A 20 0.90 6.26 11.93
C PRO A 20 0.08 6.13 10.64
N ILE A 21 0.73 5.73 9.53
CA ILE A 21 0.06 5.45 8.24
C ILE A 21 -0.95 4.31 8.41
N ARG A 22 -0.62 3.29 9.23
CA ARG A 22 -1.44 2.12 9.63
C ARG A 22 -1.98 1.22 8.50
N VAL A 23 -2.22 1.75 7.31
CA VAL A 23 -2.81 1.07 6.16
C VAL A 23 -2.19 1.62 4.87
N HIS A 24 -1.99 0.73 3.90
CA HIS A 24 -1.52 1.14 2.57
C HIS A 24 -2.65 1.77 1.73
N GLY A 25 -3.88 1.26 1.91
CA GLY A 25 -5.10 1.76 1.25
C GLY A 25 -5.30 1.24 -0.17
N PHE A 26 -4.25 1.01 -0.96
CA PHE A 26 -4.37 0.45 -2.32
C PHE A 26 -3.15 -0.42 -2.67
N LEU A 27 -2.98 -1.53 -1.98
CA LEU A 27 -1.88 -2.45 -2.27
C LEU A 27 -2.22 -3.30 -3.50
N THR A 28 -1.47 -3.11 -4.58
CA THR A 28 -1.57 -3.92 -5.81
C THR A 28 -0.17 -4.29 -6.28
N SER A 29 -0.04 -5.28 -7.18
CA SER A 29 1.26 -5.65 -7.75
C SER A 29 1.97 -4.51 -8.48
N ARG A 30 1.24 -3.49 -8.95
CA ARG A 30 1.83 -2.28 -9.56
C ARG A 30 2.57 -1.41 -8.55
N ASN A 31 2.19 -1.50 -7.28
CA ASN A 31 2.76 -0.71 -6.17
C ASN A 31 3.81 -1.53 -5.40
N CYS A 32 4.28 -2.61 -6.03
CA CYS A 32 5.28 -3.54 -5.54
C CYS A 32 6.42 -3.59 -6.56
N VAL A 33 7.57 -3.00 -6.21
CA VAL A 33 8.72 -2.90 -7.12
C VAL A 33 9.85 -3.78 -6.61
N ILE A 34 10.47 -4.55 -7.51
CA ILE A 34 11.68 -5.32 -7.21
C ILE A 34 12.89 -4.50 -7.65
N ASP A 35 13.90 -4.34 -6.79
CA ASP A 35 15.15 -3.68 -7.17
C ASP A 35 16.18 -4.66 -7.77
N ALA A 36 17.34 -4.15 -8.23
CA ALA A 36 18.38 -4.95 -8.86
C ALA A 36 18.99 -6.05 -7.94
N ARG A 37 18.75 -5.97 -6.63
CA ARG A 37 19.19 -6.98 -5.64
C ARG A 37 18.07 -7.95 -5.30
N TRP A 38 17.00 -7.99 -6.08
CA TRP A 38 15.84 -8.86 -5.88
C TRP A 38 15.07 -8.59 -4.57
N VAL A 39 15.13 -7.36 -4.07
CA VAL A 39 14.39 -6.96 -2.87
C VAL A 39 13.05 -6.33 -3.24
N LEU A 40 11.96 -6.85 -2.66
CA LEU A 40 10.62 -6.28 -2.79
C LEU A 40 10.45 -5.01 -1.96
N LYS A 41 10.01 -3.94 -2.63
CA LYS A 41 9.69 -2.64 -2.03
C LYS A 41 8.23 -2.30 -2.28
N VAL A 42 7.56 -1.84 -1.23
CA VAL A 42 6.18 -1.35 -1.29
C VAL A 42 6.23 0.17 -1.52
N THR A 43 5.48 0.68 -2.50
CA THR A 43 5.40 2.11 -2.87
C THR A 43 4.00 2.66 -2.67
N ASP A 44 3.79 3.97 -2.76
CA ASP A 44 2.44 4.59 -2.77
C ASP A 44 1.60 4.42 -1.49
N TYR A 45 2.27 4.28 -0.33
CA TYR A 45 1.64 4.34 0.99
C TYR A 45 1.58 5.79 1.51
N GLY A 46 0.69 6.08 2.47
CA GLY A 46 0.58 7.41 3.10
C GLY A 46 0.00 8.50 2.17
N LEU A 47 -0.47 8.13 0.98
CA LEU A 47 -1.00 9.08 0.01
C LEU A 47 -2.30 9.73 0.48
N SER A 48 -3.13 9.01 1.22
CA SER A 48 -4.40 9.56 1.73
C SER A 48 -4.14 10.74 2.66
N GLU A 49 -3.23 10.56 3.63
CA GLU A 49 -2.80 11.59 4.57
C GLU A 49 -2.09 12.75 3.86
N PHE A 50 -1.31 12.45 2.82
CA PHE A 50 -0.68 13.47 1.99
C PHE A 50 -1.73 14.34 1.28
N PHE A 51 -2.71 13.74 0.60
CA PHE A 51 -3.77 14.48 -0.09
C PHE A 51 -4.61 15.32 0.88
N GLU A 52 -4.95 14.76 2.04
CA GLU A 52 -5.64 15.47 3.11
C GLU A 52 -4.83 16.68 3.61
N ALA A 53 -3.53 16.49 3.88
CA ALA A 53 -2.65 17.56 4.35
C ALA A 53 -2.47 18.69 3.32
N GLN A 54 -2.57 18.37 2.02
CA GLN A 54 -2.49 19.37 0.94
C GLN A 54 -3.84 19.99 0.57
N GLY A 55 -4.96 19.52 1.15
CA GLY A 55 -6.30 19.96 0.74
C GLY A 55 -6.64 19.63 -0.71
N VAL A 56 -5.95 18.66 -1.32
CA VAL A 56 -6.16 18.24 -2.69
C VAL A 56 -7.00 16.96 -2.69
N PRO A 57 -8.10 16.88 -3.47
CA PRO A 57 -8.90 15.66 -3.52
C PRO A 57 -8.05 14.51 -4.05
N GLN A 58 -8.07 13.39 -3.33
CA GLN A 58 -7.41 12.18 -3.79
C GLN A 58 -7.97 11.76 -5.16
N PRO A 59 -7.12 11.44 -6.15
CA PRO A 59 -7.57 10.89 -7.41
C PRO A 59 -8.42 9.64 -7.16
N VAL A 60 -9.54 9.50 -7.86
CA VAL A 60 -10.38 8.31 -7.74
C VAL A 60 -9.55 7.08 -8.12
N LYS A 61 -9.28 6.25 -7.12
CA LYS A 61 -8.50 5.04 -7.28
C LYS A 61 -9.43 4.03 -7.96
N SER A 62 -9.36 3.93 -9.29
CA SER A 62 -10.10 2.89 -10.01
C SER A 62 -9.52 1.54 -9.59
N ALA A 63 -10.24 0.81 -8.72
CA ALA A 63 -10.03 -0.61 -8.51
C ALA A 63 -10.36 -1.29 -9.84
N ARG A 64 -9.34 -1.46 -10.70
CA ARG A 64 -9.51 -2.18 -11.96
C ARG A 64 -9.70 -3.68 -11.67
N GLY A 65 -10.92 -4.19 -11.89
CA GLY A 65 -11.32 -5.61 -12.10
C GLY A 65 -11.24 -6.51 -10.86
N GLN A 66 -12.17 -7.42 -10.55
CA GLN A 66 -12.59 -8.61 -11.33
C GLN A 66 -11.41 -9.48 -11.77
#